data_AF-A0A3D2NI41-F1
#
_entry.id   AF-A0A3D2NI41-F1
#
_cell.length_a   1.000
_cell.length_b   1.000
_cell.length_c   1.000
_cell.angle_alpha   90.00
_cell.angle_beta   90.00
_cell.angle_gamma   90.00
#
_symmetry.space_group_name_H-M   'P 1'
#
loop_
_entity.id
_entity.type
_entity.pdbx_description
1 polymer ?
#
loop_
_entity_poly.entity_id
_entity_poly.type
_entity_poly.pdbx_seq_one_letter_code
_entity_poly.pdbx_strand_id
1 'polypeptide(L)' 'MNGLDSLYQELILDHSKHPHGQGLAPEEGRTASSHQHNPMCGDDITLRVRVDDAGQRLVDLSWEG' A
#
# COMPACT_ATOMS: atom_id res chain seq x y z
N MET A 1 -19.03 7.92 23.78
CA MET A 1 -18.05 7.55 22.74
C MET A 1 -18.77 7.61 21.41
N ASN A 2 -18.25 8.39 20.47
CA ASN A 2 -18.92 8.66 19.20
C ASN A 2 -18.83 7.37 18.34
N GLY A 3 -19.94 6.85 17.84
CA GLY A 3 -19.98 5.54 17.18
C GLY A 3 -19.08 5.42 15.95
N LEU A 4 -18.72 6.55 15.33
CA LEU A 4 -17.78 6.60 14.22
C LEU A 4 -16.34 6.32 14.65
N ASP A 5 -15.93 6.75 15.84
CA ASP A 5 -14.55 6.56 16.33
C ASP A 5 -14.26 5.07 16.54
N SER A 6 -15.23 4.33 17.08
CA SER A 6 -15.14 2.87 17.25
C SER A 6 -15.08 2.14 15.92
N LEU A 7 -15.89 2.55 14.93
CA LEU A 7 -15.85 1.99 13.58
C LEU A 7 -14.47 2.20 12.92
N TYR A 8 -13.90 3.41 13.04
CA TYR A 8 -12.57 3.70 12.49
C TYR A 8 -11.46 2.88 13.16
N GLN A 9 -11.52 2.69 14.48
CA GLN A 9 -10.56 1.85 15.18
C GLN A 9 -10.61 0.40 14.68
N GLU A 10 -11.81 -0.18 14.55
CA GLU A 10 -11.98 -1.53 14.02
C GLU A 10 -11.41 -1.66 12.60
N LEU A 11 -11.67 -0.68 11.73
CA LEU A 11 -11.16 -0.65 10.36
C LEU A 11 -9.62 -0.58 10.31
N ILE A 12 -9.02 0.29 11.11
CA ILE A 12 -7.55 0.41 11.20
C ILE A 12 -6.93 -0.91 11.66
N LEU A 13 -7.53 -1.55 12.68
CA LEU A 13 -7.05 -2.82 13.20
C LEU A 13 -7.20 -3.95 12.18
N ASP A 14 -8.27 -3.96 11.39
CA ASP A 14 -8.46 -4.96 10.33
C ASP A 14 -7.40 -4.80 9.22
N HIS A 15 -7.18 -3.58 8.73
CA HIS A 15 -6.14 -3.32 7.72
C HIS A 15 -4.73 -3.65 8.20
N SER A 16 -4.46 -3.48 9.50
CA SER A 16 -3.18 -3.87 10.09
C SER A 16 -3.00 -5.39 10.15
N LYS A 17 -4.08 -6.15 10.39
CA LYS A 17 -4.04 -7.63 10.46
C LYS A 17 -4.09 -8.29 9.08
N HIS A 18 -4.80 -7.67 8.14
CA HIS A 18 -5.03 -8.18 6.79
C HIS A 18 -4.60 -7.12 5.76
N PRO A 19 -3.30 -6.83 5.67
CA PRO A 19 -2.80 -5.81 4.75
C PRO A 19 -3.06 -6.22 3.30
N HIS A 20 -3.59 -5.30 2.52
CA HIS A 20 -3.83 -5.50 1.08
C HIS A 20 -2.61 -5.09 0.27
N GLY A 21 -2.26 -5.89 -0.74
CA GLY A 21 -1.11 -5.60 -1.61
C GLY A 21 0.24 -5.78 -0.91
N GLN A 22 0.31 -6.45 0.25
CA GLN A 22 1.58 -6.72 0.90
C GLN A 22 2.41 -7.74 0.09
N GLY A 23 3.71 -7.50 0.00
CA GLY A 23 4.66 -8.28 -0.77
C GLY A 23 4.78 -7.71 -2.19
N LEU A 24 5.99 -7.33 -2.59
CA LEU A 24 6.21 -6.73 -3.90
C LEU A 24 5.92 -7.74 -5.02
N ALA A 25 4.96 -7.38 -5.87
CA ALA A 25 4.66 -8.13 -7.09
C ALA A 25 5.87 -8.12 -8.05
N PRO A 26 6.05 -9.14 -8.90
CA PRO A 26 7.14 -9.17 -9.89
C PRO A 26 7.17 -7.94 -10.80
N GLU A 27 8.37 -7.55 -11.25
CA GLU A 27 8.53 -6.46 -12.22
C GLU A 27 8.19 -6.95 -13.64
N GLU A 28 6.90 -6.94 -13.96
CA GLU A 28 6.38 -7.37 -15.25
C GLU A 28 5.60 -6.24 -15.95
N GLY A 29 5.85 -6.03 -17.24
CA GLY A 29 5.19 -4.98 -18.00
C GLY A 29 5.63 -3.57 -17.58
N ARG A 30 4.70 -2.61 -17.56
CA ARG A 30 5.00 -1.21 -17.24
C ARG A 30 4.88 -0.96 -15.74
N THR A 31 5.97 -1.15 -15.02
CA THR A 31 6.05 -0.94 -13.57
C THR A 31 6.88 0.27 -13.18
N ALA A 32 6.54 0.87 -12.05
CA ALA A 32 7.35 1.89 -11.37
C ALA A 32 7.31 1.67 -9.86
N SER A 33 8.41 1.98 -9.18
CA SER A 33 8.51 1.87 -7.72
C SER A 33 9.01 3.17 -7.08
N SER A 34 8.54 3.44 -5.87
CA SER A 34 9.00 4.54 -5.04
C SER A 34 9.24 4.05 -3.61
N HIS A 35 10.36 4.45 -3.03
CA HIS A 35 10.74 4.12 -1.67
C HIS A 35 10.68 5.36 -0.79
N GLN A 36 10.10 5.24 0.39
CA GLN A 36 9.90 6.33 1.35
C GLN A 36 10.37 5.88 2.73
N HIS A 37 11.07 6.77 3.42
CA HIS A 37 11.61 6.52 4.75
C HIS A 37 11.21 7.67 5.69
N ASN A 38 10.54 7.34 6.79
CA ASN A 38 10.15 8.27 7.85
C ASN A 38 10.94 7.97 9.14
N PRO A 39 12.10 8.61 9.35
CA PRO A 39 12.99 8.28 10.46
C PRO A 39 12.43 8.66 11.85
N MET A 40 11.39 9.51 11.91
CA MET A 40 10.79 9.91 13.18
C MET A 40 9.98 8.78 13.83
N CYS A 41 9.30 7.98 13.01
CA CYS A 41 8.49 6.84 13.46
C CYS A 41 9.16 5.49 13.13
N GLY A 42 10.14 5.49 12.23
CA GLY A 42 10.82 4.28 11.76
C GLY A 42 10.13 3.59 10.59
N ASP A 43 9.14 4.23 9.95
CA ASP A 43 8.46 3.65 8.79
C ASP A 43 9.42 3.62 7.59
N ASP A 44 9.43 2.50 6.88
CA ASP A 44 10.27 2.28 5.71
C ASP A 44 9.45 1.47 4.70
N ILE A 45 9.00 2.12 3.62
CA ILE A 45 8.02 1.52 2.70
C ILE A 45 8.51 1.65 1.26
N THR A 46 8.47 0.53 0.54
CA THR A 46 8.60 0.50 -0.92
C THR A 46 7.25 0.19 -1.54
N LEU A 47 6.74 1.10 -2.37
CA LEU A 47 5.50 0.93 -3.12
C LEU A 47 5.81 0.73 -4.60
N ARG A 48 5.20 -0.28 -5.21
CA ARG A 48 5.28 -0.59 -6.63
C ARG A 48 3.89 -0.53 -7.25
N VAL A 49 3.81 0.13 -8.40
CA VAL A 49 2.62 0.16 -9.23
C VAL A 49 2.90 -0.46 -10.58
N ARG A 50 1.87 -1.09 -11.15
CA ARG A 50 1.84 -1.49 -12.55
C ARG A 50 0.70 -0.76 -13.23
N VAL A 51 0.98 -0.25 -14.42
CA VAL A 51 -0.03 0.38 -15.28
C VAL A 51 -0.32 -0.49 -16.49
N ASP A 52 -1.49 -0.27 -17.09
CA ASP A 52 -1.81 -0.83 -18.40
C ASP A 52 -0.83 -0.35 -19.48
N ASP A 53 -0.87 -1.00 -20.65
CA ASP A 53 0.06 -0.70 -21.74
C ASP A 53 -0.05 0.76 -22.23
N ALA A 54 -1.25 1.35 -22.13
CA ALA A 54 -1.53 2.75 -22.44
C ALA A 54 -0.98 3.72 -21.38
N GLY A 55 -0.62 3.24 -20.18
CA GLY A 55 -0.13 4.04 -19.07
C GLY A 55 -1.21 4.92 -18.42
N GLN A 56 -2.49 4.57 -18.56
CA GLN A 56 -3.63 5.38 -18.13
C GLN A 56 -4.34 4.82 -16.89
N ARG A 57 -4.18 3.52 -16.59
CA ARG A 57 -4.84 2.88 -15.45
C ARG A 57 -3.84 2.08 -14.63
N LEU A 58 -3.99 2.17 -13.31
CA LEU A 58 -3.35 1.24 -12.39
C LEU A 58 -4.04 -0.12 -12.54
N VAL A 59 -3.25 -1.14 -12.82
CA VAL A 59 -3.70 -2.53 -12.91
C VAL A 59 -3.25 -3.35 -11.70
N ASP A 60 -2.28 -2.84 -10.96
CA ASP A 60 -1.74 -3.48 -9.76
C ASP A 60 -1.05 -2.48 -8.85
N LEU A 61 -1.07 -2.76 -7.55
CA LEU A 61 -0.36 -2.01 -6.53
C LEU A 61 0.06 -2.97 -5.43
N SER A 62 1.37 -3.02 -5.17
CA SER A 62 1.97 -3.85 -4.14
C SER A 62 2.99 -3.07 -3.33
N TRP A 63 3.23 -3.44 -2.08
CA TRP A 63 4.18 -2.77 -1.22
C TRP A 63 4.84 -3.71 -0.22
N GLU A 64 6.00 -3.31 0.28
CA GLU A 64 6.68 -3.91 1.42
C GLU A 64 7.17 -2.83 2.38
N GLY A 65 7.33 -3.19 3.64
CA GLY A 65 7.60 -2.26 4.74
C GLY A 65 6.82 -2.60 5.99
#